data_AF-A0A931XSL2-F1
#
_entry.id   AF-A0A931XSL2-F1
#
_cell.length_a   1.000
_cell.length_b   1.000
_cell.length_c   1.000
_cell.angle_alpha   90.00
_cell.angle_beta   90.00
_cell.angle_gamma   90.00
#
_symmetry.space_group_name_H-M   'P 1'
#
loop_
_entity.id
_entity.type
_entity.pdbx_description
1 polymer ?
#
loop_
_entity_poly.entity_id
_entity_poly.type
_entity_poly.pdbx_seq_one_letter_code
_entity_poly.pdbx_strand_id
1 'polypeptide(L)'
;MLIVEDDSDGRAIAELAAKRLPNAQLSWLPANGIGNIKRNAEKLILLARDRLEKGRGCVAVLVDRDRKDPSRDEPHRTIARACRRAKVEFIAAREALEAWFLADRGICQWLGLTPSGSTDRISDPKGRVEQAFYRKTGRPYMKRRARLEV
;
A
#
# COMPACT_ATOMS: atom_id res chain seq x y z
N MET A 1 0.84 2.15 -13.95
CA MET A 1 1.91 2.53 -13.00
C MET A 1 1.29 3.00 -11.69
N LEU A 2 1.81 2.50 -10.56
CA LEU A 2 1.32 2.82 -9.23
C LEU A 2 2.33 3.71 -8.49
N ILE A 3 1.91 4.86 -7.98
CA ILE A 3 2.73 5.65 -7.06
C ILE A 3 2.43 5.14 -5.66
N VAL A 4 3.45 4.68 -4.94
CA VAL A 4 3.34 4.04 -3.62
C VAL A 4 4.13 4.82 -2.58
N GLU A 5 3.79 4.67 -1.30
CA GLU A 5 4.50 5.32 -0.22
C GLU A 5 5.95 4.86 -0.12
N ASP A 6 6.20 3.55 -0.06
CA ASP A 6 7.55 2.99 -0.04
C ASP A 6 7.73 1.84 -1.06
N ASP A 7 8.99 1.42 -1.26
CA ASP A 7 9.31 0.34 -2.21
C ASP A 7 8.74 -1.01 -1.76
N SER A 8 8.57 -1.22 -0.45
CA SER A 8 8.02 -2.48 0.07
C SER A 8 6.54 -2.64 -0.25
N ASP A 9 5.77 -1.55 -0.21
CA ASP A 9 4.37 -1.54 -0.64
C ASP A 9 4.26 -1.90 -2.12
N GLY A 10 5.11 -1.29 -2.95
CA GLY A 10 5.16 -1.56 -4.39
C GLY A 10 5.44 -3.03 -4.71
N ARG A 11 6.45 -3.63 -4.06
CA ARG A 11 6.79 -5.05 -4.23
C ARG A 11 5.65 -5.96 -3.81
N ALA A 12 5.07 -5.74 -2.62
CA ALA A 12 3.99 -6.56 -2.11
C ALA A 12 2.77 -6.57 -3.06
N ILE A 13 2.44 -5.42 -3.64
CA ILE A 13 1.31 -5.30 -4.56
C ILE A 13 1.65 -5.89 -5.92
N ALA A 14 2.89 -5.77 -6.41
CA ALA A 14 3.30 -6.40 -7.66
C ALA A 14 3.22 -7.93 -7.57
N GLU A 15 3.70 -8.53 -6.48
CA GLU A 15 3.56 -9.97 -6.24
C GLU A 15 2.09 -10.39 -6.18
N LEU A 16 1.24 -9.57 -5.56
CA LEU A 16 -0.19 -9.82 -5.50
C LEU A 16 -0.85 -9.74 -6.88
N ALA A 17 -0.54 -8.70 -7.64
CA ALA A 17 -1.08 -8.49 -8.98
C ALA A 17 -0.70 -9.65 -9.90
N ALA A 18 0.54 -10.15 -9.82
CA ALA A 18 0.97 -11.33 -10.58
C ALA A 18 0.13 -12.58 -10.26
N LYS A 19 -0.28 -12.77 -9.00
CA LYS A 19 -1.10 -13.92 -8.57
C LYS A 19 -2.58 -13.78 -8.94
N ARG A 20 -3.13 -12.57 -8.87
CA ARG A 20 -4.58 -12.32 -8.99
C ARG A 20 -5.01 -11.81 -10.36
N LEU A 21 -4.11 -11.13 -11.05
CA LEU A 21 -4.31 -10.47 -12.33
C LEU A 21 -3.17 -10.88 -13.28
N PRO A 22 -3.09 -12.15 -13.69
CA PRO A 22 -1.93 -12.68 -14.43
C PRO A 22 -1.68 -11.98 -15.78
N ASN A 23 -2.71 -11.32 -16.33
CA ASN A 23 -2.61 -10.57 -17.59
C ASN A 23 -2.34 -9.06 -17.38
N ALA A 24 -2.20 -8.60 -16.13
CA ALA A 24 -1.93 -7.21 -15.81
C ALA A 24 -0.44 -7.01 -15.52
N GLN A 25 0.17 -6.05 -16.21
CA GLN A 25 1.53 -5.60 -15.90
C GLN A 25 1.46 -4.44 -14.92
N LEU A 26 2.00 -4.64 -13.71
CA LEU A 26 2.08 -3.60 -12.70
C LEU A 26 3.53 -3.14 -12.52
N SER A 27 3.77 -1.86 -12.79
CA SER A 27 4.99 -1.14 -12.41
C SER A 27 4.67 -0.11 -11.34
N TRP A 28 5.63 0.20 -10.47
CA TRP A 28 5.45 1.18 -9.39
C TRP A 28 6.56 2.24 -9.35
N LEU A 29 6.25 3.35 -8.70
CA LEU A 29 7.16 4.45 -8.38
C LEU A 29 7.10 4.70 -6.86
N PRO A 30 8.17 4.37 -6.11
CA PRO A 30 8.23 4.67 -4.69
C PRO A 30 8.40 6.17 -4.44
N ALA A 31 7.57 6.72 -3.58
CA ALA A 31 7.62 8.13 -3.21
C ALA A 31 8.48 8.41 -1.97
N ASN A 32 8.96 7.39 -1.26
CA ASN A 32 9.76 7.53 -0.04
C ASN A 32 9.03 8.27 1.08
N GLY A 33 7.77 7.91 1.32
CA GLY A 33 6.95 8.44 2.40
C GLY A 33 5.76 9.27 1.92
N ILE A 34 4.66 9.16 2.65
CA ILE A 34 3.41 9.87 2.35
C ILE A 34 3.58 11.40 2.37
N GLY A 35 4.50 11.92 3.18
CA GLY A 35 4.84 13.34 3.23
C GLY A 35 5.48 13.83 1.92
N ASN A 36 6.24 13.00 1.23
CA ASN A 36 6.79 13.34 -0.07
C ASN A 36 5.72 13.31 -1.17
N ILE A 37 4.80 12.34 -1.12
CA ILE A 37 3.62 12.33 -1.99
C ILE A 37 2.85 13.64 -1.84
N LYS A 38 2.56 14.08 -0.60
CA LYS A 38 1.88 15.35 -0.35
C LYS A 38 2.58 16.55 -1.00
N ARG A 39 3.90 16.66 -0.87
CA ARG A 39 4.67 17.80 -1.39
C ARG A 39 4.87 17.77 -2.90
N ASN A 40 4.96 16.57 -3.49
CA ASN A 40 5.42 16.39 -4.87
C ASN A 40 4.43 15.60 -5.74
N ALA A 41 3.17 15.45 -5.34
CA ALA A 41 2.16 14.63 -6.04
C ALA A 41 2.12 14.89 -7.55
N GLU A 42 2.06 16.16 -7.96
CA GLU A 42 1.98 16.53 -9.38
C GLU A 42 3.23 16.10 -10.16
N LYS A 43 4.42 16.30 -9.59
CA LYS A 43 5.69 15.89 -10.22
C LYS A 43 5.80 14.38 -10.31
N LEU A 44 5.39 13.66 -9.26
CA LEU A 44 5.38 12.20 -9.23
C LEU A 44 4.40 11.63 -10.27
N ILE A 45 3.23 12.25 -10.42
CA ILE A 45 2.23 11.88 -11.44
C ILE A 45 2.79 12.09 -12.85
N LEU A 46 3.45 13.21 -13.11
CA LEU A 46 4.08 13.48 -14.40
C LEU A 46 5.16 12.44 -14.70
N LEU A 47 6.07 12.20 -13.75
CA LEU A 47 7.11 11.18 -13.90
C LEU A 47 6.51 9.78 -14.14
N ALA A 48 5.43 9.43 -13.45
CA ALA A 48 4.75 8.15 -13.63
C ALA A 48 4.10 8.03 -15.01
N ARG A 49 3.57 9.13 -15.56
CA ARG A 49 3.04 9.16 -16.94
C ARG A 49 4.14 9.00 -17.98
N ASP A 50 5.27 9.68 -17.79
CA ASP A 50 6.41 9.60 -18.72
C ASP A 50 7.00 8.19 -18.78
N ARG A 51 6.88 7.42 -17.70
CA ARG A 51 7.31 6.01 -17.64
C ARG A 51 6.31 5.01 -18.23
N LEU A 52 5.11 5.44 -18.64
CA LEU A 52 4.18 4.54 -19.34
C LEU A 52 4.65 4.35 -20.78
N GLU A 53 5.02 3.12 -21.13
CA GLU A 53 5.44 2.78 -22.49
C GLU A 53 4.33 3.12 -23.51
N LYS A 54 4.67 3.95 -24.50
CA LYS A 54 3.81 4.30 -25.63
C LYS A 54 2.45 4.90 -25.23
N GLY A 55 2.36 5.50 -24.04
CA GLY A 55 1.13 6.11 -23.52
C GLY A 55 -0.01 5.11 -23.22
N ARG A 56 0.28 3.81 -23.18
CA ARG A 56 -0.71 2.78 -22.82
C ARG A 56 -0.63 2.46 -21.34
N GLY A 57 -1.76 2.64 -20.65
CA GLY A 57 -1.90 2.31 -19.22
C GLY A 57 -2.46 3.47 -18.41
N CYS A 58 -2.65 3.23 -17.11
CA CYS A 58 -3.16 4.21 -16.16
C CYS A 58 -2.13 4.51 -15.08
N VAL A 59 -2.25 5.69 -14.47
CA VAL A 59 -1.55 6.04 -13.23
C VAL A 59 -2.55 5.99 -12.09
N ALA A 60 -2.13 5.49 -10.93
CA ALA A 60 -2.88 5.60 -9.70
C ALA A 60 -1.91 5.94 -8.55
N VAL A 61 -2.41 6.65 -7.53
CA VAL A 61 -1.69 6.90 -6.28
C VAL A 61 -2.30 6.02 -5.21
N LEU A 62 -1.49 5.18 -4.58
CA LEU A 62 -1.88 4.33 -3.48
C LEU A 62 -1.25 4.83 -2.18
N VAL A 63 -2.08 4.97 -1.15
CA VAL A 63 -1.64 5.26 0.21
C VAL A 63 -2.36 4.34 1.19
N ASP A 64 -1.68 3.96 2.26
CA ASP A 64 -2.33 3.30 3.39
C ASP A 64 -3.25 4.31 4.09
N ARG A 65 -4.49 3.88 4.35
CA ARG A 65 -5.51 4.70 5.01
C ARG A 65 -5.27 4.78 6.52
N ASP A 66 -4.63 3.82 7.18
CA ASP A 66 -4.28 3.88 8.62
C ASP A 66 -5.42 4.41 9.52
N ARG A 67 -6.67 3.97 9.26
CA ARG A 67 -7.92 4.44 9.91
C ARG A 67 -8.28 5.93 9.76
N LYS A 68 -7.52 6.69 8.98
CA LYS A 68 -7.77 8.09 8.65
C LYS A 68 -8.93 8.23 7.66
N ASP A 69 -9.66 9.33 7.73
CA ASP A 69 -10.61 9.76 6.71
C ASP A 69 -9.84 10.50 5.61
N PRO A 70 -9.70 9.92 4.39
CA PRO A 70 -8.93 10.55 3.32
C PRO A 70 -9.52 11.88 2.83
N SER A 71 -10.78 12.17 3.17
CA SER A 71 -11.44 13.43 2.83
C SER A 71 -11.15 14.55 3.83
N ARG A 72 -10.74 14.22 5.06
CA ARG A 72 -10.56 15.18 6.16
C ARG A 72 -9.12 15.27 6.63
N ASP A 73 -8.43 14.13 6.70
CA ASP A 73 -7.14 14.03 7.36
C ASP A 73 -5.98 14.33 6.40
N GLU A 74 -5.00 15.07 6.91
CA GLU A 74 -3.71 15.22 6.26
C GLU A 74 -2.84 13.99 6.53
N PRO A 75 -1.99 13.58 5.58
CA PRO A 75 -1.75 14.19 4.26
C PRO A 75 -2.75 13.78 3.16
N HIS A 76 -3.61 12.79 3.42
CA HIS A 76 -4.48 12.14 2.43
C HIS A 76 -5.37 13.11 1.66
N ARG A 77 -5.99 14.08 2.34
CA ARG A 77 -6.84 15.10 1.71
C ARG A 77 -6.11 15.91 0.65
N THR A 78 -4.87 16.32 0.92
CA THR A 78 -4.06 17.07 -0.04
C THR A 78 -3.71 16.21 -1.25
N ILE A 79 -3.32 14.95 -1.01
CA ILE A 79 -2.99 14.00 -2.06
C ILE A 79 -4.20 13.72 -2.95
N ALA A 80 -5.36 13.46 -2.37
CA ALA A 80 -6.62 13.23 -3.09
C ALA A 80 -7.00 14.43 -3.97
N ARG A 81 -6.80 15.66 -3.48
CA ARG A 81 -7.03 16.88 -4.26
C ARG A 81 -6.09 16.98 -5.47
N ALA A 82 -4.81 16.67 -5.29
CA ALA A 82 -3.83 16.66 -6.38
C ALA A 82 -4.18 15.61 -7.45
N CYS A 83 -4.55 14.40 -7.02
CA CYS A 83 -4.99 13.32 -7.91
C CYS A 83 -6.22 13.72 -8.72
N ARG A 84 -7.23 14.34 -8.07
CA ARG A 84 -8.44 14.84 -8.75
C ARG A 84 -8.11 15.89 -9.81
N ARG A 85 -7.25 16.87 -9.49
CA ARG A 85 -6.80 17.89 -10.45
C ARG A 85 -6.08 17.28 -11.64
N ALA A 86 -5.25 16.27 -11.39
CA ALA A 86 -4.51 15.56 -12.42
C ALA A 86 -5.34 14.52 -13.18
N LYS A 87 -6.60 14.25 -12.77
CA LYS A 87 -7.45 13.17 -13.30
C LYS A 87 -6.77 11.79 -13.20
N VAL A 88 -6.26 11.49 -12.00
CA VAL A 88 -5.56 10.24 -11.66
C VAL A 88 -6.29 9.61 -10.49
N GLU A 89 -6.36 8.28 -10.48
CA GLU A 89 -7.05 7.60 -9.39
C GLU A 89 -6.28 7.67 -8.08
N PHE A 90 -7.02 7.95 -7.00
CA PHE A 90 -6.52 7.95 -5.64
C PHE A 90 -7.12 6.77 -4.88
N ILE A 91 -6.25 5.85 -4.49
CA ILE A 91 -6.61 4.62 -3.80
C ILE A 91 -6.12 4.76 -2.35
N ALA A 92 -7.05 4.90 -1.42
CA ALA A 92 -6.78 4.81 0.01
C ALA A 92 -7.06 3.36 0.46
N ALA A 93 -6.01 2.53 0.46
CA ALA A 93 -6.14 1.14 0.88
C ALA A 93 -6.44 1.06 2.37
N ARG A 94 -7.52 0.38 2.75
CA ARG A 94 -7.77 0.00 4.14
C ARG A 94 -6.86 -1.16 4.48
N GLU A 95 -5.73 -0.90 5.14
CA GLU A 95 -4.91 -1.92 5.82
C GLU A 95 -4.73 -3.18 4.95
N ALA A 96 -4.46 -2.96 3.65
CA ALA A 96 -4.62 -4.00 2.65
C ALA A 96 -3.56 -5.08 2.84
N LEU A 97 -2.34 -4.69 3.18
CA LEU A 97 -1.23 -5.62 3.39
C LEU A 97 -1.53 -6.61 4.52
N GLU A 98 -2.04 -6.13 5.65
CA GLU A 98 -2.39 -6.99 6.77
C GLU A 98 -3.61 -7.85 6.46
N ALA A 99 -4.58 -7.33 5.70
CA ALA A 99 -5.70 -8.15 5.22
C ALA A 99 -5.20 -9.29 4.33
N TRP A 100 -4.14 -9.05 3.54
CA TRP A 100 -3.49 -10.06 2.71
C TRP A 100 -2.68 -11.07 3.52
N PHE A 101 -1.93 -10.64 4.54
CA PHE A 101 -1.27 -11.58 5.46
C PHE A 101 -2.25 -12.55 6.10
N LEU A 102 -3.47 -12.07 6.35
CA LEU A 102 -4.56 -12.87 6.88
C LEU A 102 -5.26 -13.75 5.83
N ALA A 103 -4.96 -13.60 4.54
CA ALA A 103 -5.49 -14.45 3.46
C ALA A 103 -4.44 -15.40 2.87
N ASP A 104 -3.15 -15.14 3.08
CA ASP A 104 -2.06 -16.02 2.65
C ASP A 104 -1.88 -17.20 3.62
N ARG A 105 -1.95 -18.43 3.11
CA ARG A 105 -1.86 -19.65 3.92
C ARG A 105 -0.49 -19.81 4.59
N GLY A 106 0.60 -19.46 3.91
CA GLY A 106 1.94 -19.62 4.44
C GLY A 106 2.21 -18.63 5.57
N ILE A 107 1.83 -17.37 5.38
CA ILE A 107 1.94 -16.32 6.42
C ILE A 107 1.05 -16.65 7.60
N CYS A 108 -0.20 -17.05 7.37
CA CYS A 108 -1.11 -17.49 8.42
C CYS A 108 -0.58 -18.69 9.19
N GLN A 109 -0.04 -19.72 8.52
CA GLN A 109 0.57 -20.86 9.19
C GLN A 109 1.75 -20.44 10.08
N TRP A 110 2.62 -19.56 9.59
CA TRP A 110 3.73 -19.05 10.38
C TRP A 110 3.26 -18.26 11.62
N LEU A 111 2.27 -17.39 11.44
CA LEU A 111 1.64 -16.58 12.49
C LEU A 111 0.71 -17.38 13.43
N GLY A 112 0.44 -18.65 13.15
CA GLY A 112 -0.51 -19.47 13.92
C GLY A 112 -1.96 -18.99 13.78
N LEU A 113 -2.33 -18.52 12.59
CA LEU A 113 -3.66 -18.01 12.24
C LEU A 113 -4.35 -18.93 11.22
N THR A 114 -5.67 -18.89 11.21
CA THR A 114 -6.48 -19.48 10.14
C THR A 114 -6.67 -18.46 9.03
N PRO A 115 -6.29 -18.78 7.78
CA PRO A 115 -6.44 -17.86 6.66
C PRO A 115 -7.91 -17.57 6.36
N SER A 116 -8.25 -16.29 6.21
CA SER A 116 -9.57 -15.82 5.79
C SER A 116 -9.72 -16.00 4.28
N GLY A 117 -10.81 -16.63 3.84
CA GLY A 117 -11.10 -16.79 2.41
C GLY A 117 -11.48 -15.50 1.68
N SER A 118 -11.77 -14.41 2.41
CA SER A 118 -12.10 -13.10 1.86
C SER A 118 -11.37 -12.00 2.63
N THR A 119 -10.55 -11.23 1.92
CA THR A 119 -9.79 -10.07 2.43
C THR A 119 -10.70 -8.88 2.74
N ASP A 120 -11.77 -8.71 1.95
CA ASP A 120 -12.64 -7.53 1.99
C ASP A 120 -13.52 -7.46 3.23
N ARG A 121 -13.71 -8.59 3.92
CA ARG A 121 -14.58 -8.72 5.10
C ARG A 121 -13.83 -8.69 6.42
N ILE A 122 -12.51 -8.56 6.41
CA ILE A 122 -11.71 -8.59 7.64
C ILE A 122 -11.84 -7.24 8.34
N SER A 123 -12.43 -7.25 9.54
CA SER A 123 -12.40 -6.10 10.45
C SER A 123 -11.04 -6.00 11.13
N ASP A 124 -10.45 -4.81 11.13
CA ASP A 124 -9.15 -4.50 11.76
C ASP A 124 -8.04 -5.53 11.45
N PRO A 125 -7.74 -5.77 10.16
CA PRO A 125 -6.69 -6.71 9.78
C PRO A 125 -5.33 -6.34 10.40
N LYS A 126 -5.03 -5.04 10.55
CA LYS A 126 -3.78 -4.58 11.16
C LYS A 126 -3.66 -5.07 12.60
N GLY A 127 -4.65 -4.80 13.45
CA GLY A 127 -4.64 -5.26 14.83
C GLY A 127 -4.49 -6.77 14.96
N ARG A 128 -5.12 -7.54 14.07
CA ARG A 128 -5.00 -9.01 14.06
C ARG A 128 -3.58 -9.49 13.72
N VAL A 129 -2.94 -8.89 12.71
CA VAL A 129 -1.55 -9.19 12.35
C VAL A 129 -0.61 -8.78 13.48
N GLU A 130 -0.78 -7.59 14.05
CA GLU A 130 0.04 -7.07 15.14
C GLU A 130 0.04 -8.03 16.35
N GLN A 131 -1.13 -8.48 16.77
CA GLN A 131 -1.29 -9.42 17.87
C GLN A 131 -0.67 -10.78 17.56
N ALA A 132 -0.87 -11.31 16.36
CA ALA A 132 -0.30 -12.61 15.97
C ALA A 132 1.22 -12.56 15.89
N PHE A 133 1.76 -11.48 15.31
CA PHE A 133 3.20 -11.25 15.22
C PHE A 133 3.84 -11.13 16.61
N TYR A 134 3.22 -10.38 17.52
CA TYR A 134 3.70 -10.25 18.90
C TYR A 134 3.69 -11.58 19.65
N ARG A 135 2.61 -12.37 19.54
CA ARG A 135 2.54 -13.71 20.15
C ARG A 135 3.63 -14.65 19.61
N LYS A 136 3.97 -14.55 18.33
CA LYS A 136 4.96 -15.41 17.67
C LYS A 136 6.40 -15.01 17.99
N THR A 137 6.68 -13.72 18.04
CA THR A 137 8.06 -13.18 18.06
C THR A 137 8.44 -12.51 19.37
N GLY A 138 7.48 -12.20 20.24
CA GLY A 138 7.67 -11.36 21.42
C GLY A 138 7.97 -9.89 21.09
N ARG A 139 7.90 -9.47 19.82
CA ARG A 139 8.26 -8.14 19.35
C ARG A 139 7.05 -7.41 18.76
N PRO A 140 6.94 -6.09 18.95
CA PRO A 140 5.88 -5.33 18.30
C PRO A 140 6.07 -5.33 16.77
N TYR A 141 4.97 -5.42 16.03
CA TYR A 141 4.95 -5.43 14.57
C TYR A 141 5.39 -4.10 13.93
N MET A 142 5.36 -2.99 14.67
CA MET A 142 5.70 -1.67 14.13
C MET A 142 7.03 -1.65 13.38
N LYS A 143 7.01 -1.20 12.11
CA LYS A 143 8.19 -0.72 11.37
C LYS A 143 8.82 0.45 12.14
N ARG A 144 9.78 0.19 13.03
CA ARG A 144 10.82 1.17 13.37
C ARG A 144 12.02 0.94 12.49
N ARG A 145 11.97 1.44 11.25
CA ARG A 145 13.17 1.68 10.44
C ARG A 145 13.75 3.06 10.78
N ALA A 146 13.98 3.30 12.07
CA ALA A 146 14.57 4.54 12.58
C ALA A 146 15.89 4.32 13.33
N ARG A 147 16.51 3.13 13.21
CA ARG A 147 17.74 2.77 13.95
C ARG A 147 18.72 1.86 13.20
N LEU A 148 18.65 1.81 11.87
CA LEU A 148 19.65 1.08 11.06
C LEU A 148 20.37 1.99 10.05
N GLU A 149 20.33 3.29 10.27
CA GLU A 149 21.26 4.25 9.66
C GLU A 149 22.06 4.89 10.81
N VAL A 150 23.01 4.13 11.35
CA VAL A 150 24.23 4.61 11.99
C VAL A 150 25.37 3.75 11.45
#